data_AF-A0A0K3BMT9-F1
#
_entry.id   AF-A0A0K3BMT9-F1
#
_cell.length_a   1.000
_cell.length_b   1.000
_cell.length_c   1.000
_cell.angle_alpha   90.00
_cell.angle_beta   90.00
_cell.angle_gamma   90.00
#
_symmetry.space_group_name_H-M   'P 1'
#
loop_
_entity.id
_entity.type
_entity.pdbx_description
1 polymer ?
#
loop_
_entity_poly.entity_id
_entity_poly.type
_entity_poly.pdbx_seq_one_letter_code
_entity_poly.pdbx_strand_id
1 'polypeptide(L)' 'MSWLSDWWNAVELWITQLPFPAQFAIVIAVLLPVCTGGAWLIDRVVDFVASKVGPSRNGQADCD' A
#
# COMPACT_ATOMS: atom_id res chain seq x y z
N MET A 1 23.14 -11.33 -11.43
CA MET A 1 21.93 -11.24 -10.59
C MET A 1 21.14 -12.55 -10.69
N SER A 2 21.77 -13.70 -10.45
CA SER A 2 21.12 -15.02 -10.51
C SER A 2 20.46 -15.40 -9.18
N TRP A 3 21.03 -14.94 -8.07
CA TRP A 3 20.56 -15.27 -6.73
C TRP A 3 19.07 -14.93 -6.50
N LEU A 4 18.58 -13.84 -7.10
CA LEU A 4 17.19 -13.43 -7.00
C LEU A 4 16.27 -14.38 -7.78
N SER A 5 16.71 -14.82 -8.97
CA SER A 5 15.98 -15.79 -9.78
C SER A 5 15.93 -17.16 -9.10
N ASP A 6 17.04 -17.60 -8.51
CA ASP A 6 17.10 -18.88 -7.78
C ASP A 6 16.19 -18.86 -6.55
N TRP A 7 16.18 -17.76 -5.80
CA TRP A 7 15.28 -17.57 -4.67
C TRP A 7 13.81 -17.53 -5.09
N TRP A 8 13.48 -16.77 -6.13
CA TRP A 8 12.11 -16.72 -6.66
C TRP A 8 11.63 -18.08 -7.16
N ASN A 9 12.48 -18.83 -7.86
CA ASN A 9 12.16 -20.19 -8.30
C ASN A 9 11.81 -21.11 -7.12
N ALA A 10 12.53 -21.00 -6.00
CA ALA A 10 12.20 -21.75 -4.79
C ALA A 10 10.83 -21.32 -4.19
N VAL A 11 10.52 -20.03 -4.21
CA VAL A 11 9.21 -19.50 -3.78
C VAL A 11 8.08 -20.02 -4.69
N GLU A 12 8.29 -20.02 -6.00
CA GLU A 12 7.34 -20.51 -7.00
C GLU A 12 7.03 -22.00 -6.78
N LEU A 13 8.07 -22.82 -6.61
CA LEU A 13 7.91 -24.24 -6.29
C LEU A 13 7.21 -24.45 -4.94
N TRP A 14 7.50 -23.62 -3.94
CA TRP A 14 6.85 -23.70 -2.64
C TRP A 14 5.35 -23.37 -2.70
N ILE A 15 4.96 -22.36 -3.47
CA ILE A 15 3.55 -21.96 -3.59
C ILE A 15 2.77 -22.97 -4.43
N THR A 16 3.33 -23.46 -5.53
CA THR A 16 2.63 -24.35 -6.49
C THR A 16 2.30 -25.72 -5.90
N GLN A 17 3.11 -26.23 -4.96
CA GLN A 17 2.86 -27.50 -4.27
C GLN A 17 1.79 -27.42 -3.16
N LEU A 18 1.31 -26.22 -2.80
CA LEU A 18 0.27 -26.04 -1.79
C LEU A 18 -1.12 -26.42 -2.34
N PRO A 19 -2.06 -26.88 -1.49
CA PRO A 19 -3.44 -27.08 -1.90
C PRO A 19 -4.11 -25.74 -2.27
N PHE A 20 -5.08 -25.78 -3.20
CA PHE A 20 -5.73 -24.58 -3.75
C PHE A 20 -6.22 -23.57 -2.68
N PRO A 21 -6.86 -23.97 -1.56
CA PRO A 21 -7.28 -23.02 -0.52
C PRO A 21 -6.11 -22.26 0.11
N ALA A 22 -4.94 -22.89 0.27
CA ALA A 22 -3.77 -22.27 0.84
C ALA A 22 -3.13 -21.25 -0.13
N GLN A 23 -3.08 -21.56 -1.43
CA GLN A 23 -2.64 -20.60 -2.45
C GLN A 23 -3.52 -19.34 -2.46
N PHE A 24 -4.84 -19.53 -2.41
CA PHE A 24 -5.80 -18.43 -2.38
C PHE A 24 -5.67 -17.58 -1.10
N ALA A 25 -5.43 -18.22 0.05
CA ALA A 25 -5.17 -17.50 1.30
C ALA A 25 -3.92 -16.61 1.21
N ILE A 26 -2.83 -17.07 0.57
CA ILE A 26 -1.63 -16.25 0.33
C ILE A 26 -1.98 -15.04 -0.56
N VAL A 27 -2.75 -15.25 -1.63
CA VAL A 27 -3.19 -14.15 -2.50
C VAL A 27 -3.97 -13.10 -1.72
N ILE A 28 -4.95 -13.50 -0.90
CA ILE A 28 -5.71 -12.59 -0.04
C ILE A 28 -4.78 -11.86 0.94
N ALA A 29 -3.86 -12.60 1.57
CA ALA A 29 -2.93 -12.05 2.55
C ALA A 29 -1.98 -11.00 1.94
N VAL A 30 -1.68 -11.07 0.64
CA VAL A 30 -0.89 -10.04 -0.07
C VAL A 30 -1.78 -8.92 -0.61
N LEU A 31 -2.94 -9.26 -1.18
CA LEU A 31 -3.83 -8.31 -1.83
C LEU A 31 -4.45 -7.33 -0.83
N LEU A 32 -4.87 -7.82 0.35
CA LEU A 32 -5.46 -6.95 1.38
C LEU A 32 -4.50 -5.84 1.83
N PRO A 33 -3.24 -6.13 2.22
CA PRO A 33 -2.24 -5.10 2.51
C PRO A 33 -1.94 -4.17 1.35
N VAL A 34 -1.93 -4.66 0.11
CA VAL A 34 -1.70 -3.82 -1.07
C VAL A 34 -2.86 -2.84 -1.27
N CYS A 35 -4.09 -3.31 -1.10
CA CYS A 35 -5.27 -2.45 -1.18
C CYS A 35 -5.31 -1.43 -0.03
N THR A 36 -5.06 -1.84 1.21
CA THR A 36 -5.05 -0.92 2.36
C THR A 36 -3.89 0.07 2.29
N GLY A 37 -2.70 -0.40 1.91
CA GLY A 37 -1.54 0.45 1.66
C GLY A 37 -1.76 1.44 0.52
N GLY A 38 -2.41 1.01 -0.56
CA GLY A 38 -2.81 1.87 -1.66
C GLY A 38 -3.80 2.96 -1.23
N ALA A 39 -4.85 2.60 -0.48
CA ALA A 39 -5.79 3.57 0.07
C ALA A 39 -5.09 4.57 1.00
N TRP A 40 -4.26 4.08 1.92
CA TRP A 40 -3.48 4.94 2.83
C TRP A 40 -2.54 5.89 2.08
N LEU A 41 -1.91 5.42 1.00
CA LEU A 41 -1.03 6.24 0.18
C LEU A 41 -1.81 7.34 -0.54
N ILE A 42 -2.99 7.03 -1.05
CA ILE A 42 -3.87 8.02 -1.68
C ILE A 42 -4.26 9.10 -0.66
N ASP A 43 -4.75 8.69 0.52
CA ASP A 43 -5.12 9.63 1.58
C ASP A 43 -3.93 10.54 1.96
N ARG A 44 -2.73 9.94 2.09
CA ARG A 44 -1.51 10.68 2.43
C ARG A 44 -1.11 11.69 1.35
N VAL A 45 -1.29 11.34 0.08
CA VAL A 45 -1.03 12.24 -1.06
C VAL A 45 -2.05 13.37 -1.07
N VAL A 46 -3.33 13.07 -0.82
CA VAL A 46 -4.40 14.07 -0.73
C VAL A 46 -4.11 15.06 0.40
N ASP A 47 -3.76 14.60 1.60
CA ASP A 47 -3.41 15.46 2.74
C ASP A 47 -2.17 16.33 2.46
N PHE A 48 -1.17 15.75 1.80
CA PHE A 48 0.04 16.49 1.41
C PHE A 48 -0.26 17.59 0.39
N VAL A 49 -1.12 17.31 -0.59
CA VAL A 49 -1.55 18.32 -1.57
C VAL A 49 -2.43 19.36 -0.92
N ALA A 50 -3.39 18.97 -0.09
CA ALA A 50 -4.29 19.88 0.62
C ALA A 50 -3.53 20.84 1.55
N SER A 51 -2.52 20.36 2.28
CA SER A 51 -1.65 21.21 3.11
C SER A 51 -0.78 22.17 2.31
N LYS A 52 -0.41 21.79 1.07
CA LYS A 52 0.41 22.63 0.19
C LYS A 52 -0.42 23.65 -0.61
N VAL A 53 -1.70 23.34 -0.86
CA VAL A 53 -2.66 24.20 -1.59
C VAL A 53 -3.55 25.00 -0.63
N GLY A 54 -3.50 24.68 0.67
CA GLY A 54 -4.23 25.37 1.74
C GLY A 54 -3.99 26.88 1.74
N PRO A 55 -5.05 27.71 1.60
CA PRO A 55 -4.93 29.15 1.65
C PRO A 55 -4.39 29.60 3.00
N SER A 56 -3.49 30.59 3.01
CA SER A 56 -3.21 31.38 4.19
C SER A 56 -4.53 31.94 4.73
N ARG A 57 -5.04 31.39 5.84
CA ARG A 57 -6.03 32.09 6.67
C ARG A 57 -5.32 33.26 7.36
N ASN A 58 -5.01 34.30 6.58
CA ASN A 58 -4.74 35.63 7.08
C ASN A 58 -6.08 36.38 7.13
N GLY A 59 -6.55 36.70 8.34
CA GLY A 59 -7.80 37.39 8.64
C GLY A 59 -8.54 36.66 9.75
N GLN A 60 -8.15 36.84 11.02
CA GLN A 60 -8.53 37.97 11.87
C GLN A 60 -10.03 38.30 11.81
N ALA A 61 -10.71 37.94 12.90
CA ALA A 61 -11.82 38.66 13.55
C ALA A 61 -12.12 37.83 14.83
N ASP A 62 -11.20 37.77 15.79
CA ASP A 62 -11.18 38.71 16.93
C ASP A 62 -11.84 40.06 16.60
N CYS A 63 -13.14 40.10 16.87
CA CYS A 63 -13.86 41.30 17.27
C CYS A 63 -14.36 41.05 18.69
N ASP A 64 -14.19 42.07 19.52
CA ASP A 64 -14.49 42.17 20.95
C ASP A 64 -15.87 41.64 21.41
#